data_AF-A0A2W6BS69-F1
#
_entry.id   AF-A0A2W6BS69-F1
#
_cell.length_a   1.000
_cell.length_b   1.000
_cell.length_c   1.000
_cell.angle_alpha   90.00
_cell.angle_beta   90.00
_cell.angle_gamma   90.00
#
_symmetry.space_group_name_H-M   'P 1'
#
loop_
_entity.id
_entity.type
_entity.pdbx_description
1 polymer ?
#
loop_
_entity_poly.entity_id
_entity_poly.type
_entity_poly.pdbx_seq_one_letter_code
_entity_poly.pdbx_strand_id
1 'polypeptide(L)'
;MEANELFIGVGDAGGAGYTLSRASLSAYGMEEYEEALRLGRAGYEAFSEVNHRWGMIAALCRIGFAALALGGVDEAQRTFRAALERAHASAAISLELLALSGVGAVLRATGERERAATVLTFALGHEQLPPSYGFAARPALEALEAELPLEQLAAVRVAAAATSLEDLITQALEPTE
;
A
#
# COMPACT_ATOMS: atom_id res chain seq x y z
N MET A 1 -8.90 -28.60 5.76
CA MET A 1 -9.89 -27.70 5.15
C MET A 1 -9.45 -26.31 5.51
N GLU A 2 -8.87 -25.60 4.54
CA GLU A 2 -8.36 -24.25 4.76
C GLU A 2 -9.54 -23.30 4.99
N ALA A 3 -9.34 -22.24 5.79
CA ALA A 3 -10.44 -21.32 6.16
C ALA A 3 -11.16 -20.73 4.94
N ASN A 4 -10.44 -20.52 3.83
CA ASN A 4 -11.01 -20.08 2.56
C ASN A 4 -12.03 -21.07 1.97
N GLU A 5 -11.73 -22.37 1.98
CA GLU A 5 -12.64 -23.42 1.47
C GLU A 5 -13.93 -23.48 2.27
N LEU A 6 -13.84 -23.25 3.59
CA LEU A 6 -15.01 -23.17 4.46
C LEU A 6 -15.90 -21.97 4.12
N PHE A 7 -15.31 -20.78 3.95
CA PHE A 7 -16.07 -19.57 3.61
C PHE A 7 -16.73 -19.67 2.24
N ILE A 8 -16.03 -20.20 1.24
CA ILE A 8 -16.61 -20.50 -0.08
C ILE A 8 -17.76 -21.49 0.06
N GLY A 9 -17.57 -22.56 0.85
CA GLY A 9 -18.58 -23.59 1.06
C GLY A 9 -19.88 -23.10 1.74
N VAL A 10 -19.82 -21.99 2.49
CA VAL A 10 -20.99 -21.37 3.13
C VAL A 10 -21.46 -20.07 2.45
N GLY A 11 -20.84 -19.68 1.33
CA GLY A 11 -21.20 -18.48 0.56
C GLY A 11 -20.79 -17.15 1.20
N ASP A 12 -19.83 -17.14 2.13
CA ASP A 12 -19.31 -15.92 2.77
C ASP A 12 -18.14 -15.33 1.97
N ALA A 13 -18.46 -14.59 0.92
CA ALA A 13 -17.47 -13.92 0.08
C ALA A 13 -16.63 -12.88 0.85
N GLY A 14 -17.18 -12.26 1.90
CA GLY A 14 -16.43 -11.34 2.75
C GLY A 14 -15.33 -12.06 3.55
N GLY A 15 -15.69 -13.18 4.19
CA GLY A 15 -14.76 -14.08 4.87
C GLY A 15 -13.68 -14.61 3.92
N ALA A 16 -14.07 -15.05 2.72
CA ALA A 16 -13.13 -15.47 1.68
C ALA A 16 -12.15 -14.34 1.31
N GLY A 17 -12.64 -13.12 1.09
CA GLY A 17 -11.83 -11.94 0.81
C GLY A 17 -10.75 -11.68 1.87
N TYR A 18 -11.09 -11.81 3.16
CA TYR A 18 -10.11 -11.69 4.25
C TYR A 18 -9.05 -12.79 4.22
N THR A 19 -9.43 -14.03 3.93
CA THR A 19 -8.46 -15.13 3.83
C THR A 19 -7.51 -14.96 2.65
N LEU A 20 -8.03 -14.60 1.47
CA LEU A 20 -7.25 -14.31 0.26
C LEU A 20 -6.31 -13.12 0.46
N SER A 21 -6.81 -12.07 1.11
CA SER A 21 -6.02 -10.92 1.55
C SER A 21 -4.83 -11.41 2.39
N ARG A 22 -5.06 -12.14 3.49
CA ARG A 22 -3.96 -12.63 4.33
C ARG A 22 -2.97 -13.54 3.58
N ALA A 23 -3.47 -14.40 2.70
CA ALA A 23 -2.62 -15.25 1.86
C ALA A 23 -1.74 -14.42 0.92
N SER A 24 -2.28 -13.37 0.30
CA SER A 24 -1.52 -12.43 -0.53
C SER A 24 -0.37 -11.76 0.24
N LEU A 25 -0.60 -11.34 1.49
CA LEU A 25 0.47 -10.79 2.33
C LEU A 25 1.53 -11.84 2.68
N SER A 26 1.11 -13.08 2.92
CA SER A 26 2.02 -14.19 3.22
C SER A 26 2.89 -14.52 2.01
N ALA A 27 2.31 -14.64 0.82
CA ALA A 27 3.02 -14.87 -0.43
C ALA A 27 4.02 -13.73 -0.70
N TYR A 28 3.61 -12.47 -0.48
CA TYR A 28 4.53 -11.33 -0.61
C TYR A 28 5.73 -11.44 0.33
N GLY A 29 5.51 -11.85 1.58
CA GLY A 29 6.59 -12.05 2.56
C GLY A 29 7.51 -13.24 2.26
N MET A 30 7.06 -14.17 1.43
CA MET A 30 7.87 -15.27 0.88
C MET A 30 8.49 -14.93 -0.48
N GLU A 31 8.37 -13.67 -0.93
CA GLU A 31 8.85 -13.19 -2.23
C GLU A 31 8.17 -13.88 -3.44
N GLU A 32 7.01 -14.51 -3.22
CA GLU A 32 6.18 -15.14 -4.25
C GLU A 32 5.25 -14.08 -4.88
N TYR A 33 5.84 -13.09 -5.56
CA TYR A 33 5.11 -11.88 -5.96
C TYR A 33 3.99 -12.13 -6.98
N GLU A 34 4.14 -13.06 -7.91
CA GLU A 34 3.08 -13.46 -8.85
C GLU A 34 1.86 -14.05 -8.11
N GLU A 35 2.12 -14.88 -7.09
CA GLU A 35 1.06 -15.47 -6.28
C GLU A 35 0.42 -14.42 -5.36
N ALA A 36 1.22 -13.53 -4.79
CA ALA A 36 0.73 -12.39 -4.02
C ALA A 36 -0.21 -11.51 -4.85
N LEU A 37 0.13 -11.26 -6.12
CA LEU A 37 -0.70 -10.51 -7.07
C LEU A 37 -1.99 -11.25 -7.39
N ARG A 38 -1.91 -12.56 -7.70
CA ARG A 38 -3.09 -13.39 -7.99
C ARG A 38 -4.06 -13.42 -6.81
N LEU A 39 -3.57 -13.66 -5.61
CA LEU A 39 -4.35 -13.67 -4.36
C LEU A 39 -4.92 -12.29 -4.03
N GLY A 40 -4.17 -11.22 -4.28
CA GLY A 40 -4.63 -9.84 -4.09
C GLY A 40 -5.83 -9.50 -4.97
N ARG A 41 -5.79 -9.91 -6.25
CA ARG A 41 -6.92 -9.75 -7.19
C ARG A 41 -8.13 -10.59 -6.79
N ALA A 42 -7.93 -11.86 -6.45
CA ALA A 42 -9.02 -12.71 -5.98
C ALA A 42 -9.67 -12.14 -4.70
N GLY A 43 -8.88 -11.62 -3.77
CA GLY A 43 -9.39 -10.94 -2.57
C GLY A 43 -10.18 -9.68 -2.91
N TYR A 44 -9.71 -8.88 -3.87
CA TYR A 44 -10.44 -7.69 -4.35
C TYR A 44 -11.80 -8.07 -4.97
N GLU A 45 -11.86 -9.13 -5.78
CA GLU A 45 -13.10 -9.64 -6.38
C GLU A 45 -14.08 -10.08 -5.30
N ALA A 46 -13.63 -10.92 -4.35
CA ALA A 46 -14.46 -11.39 -3.24
C ALA A 46 -15.02 -10.24 -2.38
N PHE A 47 -14.20 -9.22 -2.09
CA PHE A 47 -14.69 -8.03 -1.39
C PHE A 47 -15.65 -7.18 -2.23
N SER A 48 -15.48 -7.17 -3.55
CA SER A 48 -16.36 -6.42 -4.46
C SER A 48 -17.76 -7.03 -4.51
N GLU A 49 -17.89 -8.36 -4.48
CA GLU A 49 -19.18 -9.07 -4.47
C GLU A 49 -20.08 -8.64 -3.30
N VAL A 50 -19.48 -8.31 -2.16
CA VAL A 50 -20.19 -7.88 -0.94
C VAL A 50 -20.07 -6.39 -0.66
N ASN A 51 -19.56 -5.59 -1.61
CA ASN A 51 -19.33 -4.15 -1.46
C ASN A 51 -18.51 -3.78 -0.20
N HIS A 52 -17.54 -4.61 0.15
CA HIS A 52 -16.74 -4.44 1.37
C HIS A 52 -15.63 -3.38 1.14
N ARG A 53 -16.00 -2.11 1.27
CA ARG A 53 -15.21 -0.91 0.96
C ARG A 53 -13.75 -0.95 1.44
N TRP A 54 -13.53 -1.19 2.74
CA TRP A 54 -12.17 -1.20 3.32
C TRP A 54 -11.31 -2.37 2.84
N GLY A 55 -11.96 -3.50 2.60
CA GLY A 55 -11.33 -4.73 2.08
C GLY A 55 -10.86 -4.53 0.65
N MET A 56 -11.68 -3.90 -0.20
CA MET A 56 -11.31 -3.51 -1.55
C MET A 56 -10.09 -2.58 -1.56
N ILE A 57 -10.06 -1.56 -0.69
CA ILE A 57 -8.91 -0.64 -0.58
C ILE A 57 -7.64 -1.38 -0.15
N ALA A 58 -7.71 -2.21 0.89
CA ALA A 58 -6.55 -2.99 1.34
C ALA A 58 -6.06 -3.97 0.26
N ALA A 59 -6.97 -4.59 -0.50
CA ALA A 59 -6.63 -5.48 -1.60
C ALA A 59 -5.95 -4.73 -2.75
N LEU A 60 -6.37 -3.50 -3.07
CA LEU A 60 -5.65 -2.66 -4.04
C LEU A 60 -4.22 -2.38 -3.59
N CYS A 61 -4.00 -2.03 -2.31
CA CYS A 61 -2.64 -1.83 -1.81
C CYS A 61 -1.79 -3.10 -1.97
N ARG A 62 -2.34 -4.29 -1.70
CA ARG A 62 -1.64 -5.57 -1.91
C ARG A 62 -1.27 -5.80 -3.37
N ILE A 63 -2.22 -5.56 -4.28
CA ILE A 63 -2.00 -5.64 -5.73
C ILE A 63 -0.89 -4.66 -6.16
N GLY A 64 -0.93 -3.42 -5.67
CA GLY A 64 0.06 -2.40 -5.97
C GLY A 64 1.47 -2.79 -5.53
N PHE A 65 1.62 -3.32 -4.31
CA PHE A 65 2.92 -3.78 -3.81
C PHE A 65 3.45 -4.97 -4.61
N ALA A 66 2.60 -5.97 -4.87
CA ALA A 66 2.99 -7.13 -5.66
C ALA A 66 3.37 -6.75 -7.10
N ALA A 67 2.59 -5.87 -7.74
CA ALA A 67 2.90 -5.34 -9.07
C ALA A 67 4.24 -4.58 -9.08
N LEU A 68 4.50 -3.75 -8.07
CA LEU A 68 5.76 -3.02 -7.96
C LEU A 68 6.96 -3.95 -7.81
N ALA A 69 6.83 -5.00 -6.98
CA ALA A 69 7.88 -6.01 -6.78
C ALA A 69 8.17 -6.80 -8.07
N LEU A 70 7.18 -6.97 -8.94
CA LEU A 70 7.31 -7.57 -10.28
C LEU A 70 7.85 -6.58 -11.34
N GLY A 71 8.19 -5.35 -10.96
CA GLY A 71 8.66 -4.30 -11.88
C GLY A 71 7.55 -3.57 -12.63
N GLY A 72 6.28 -3.83 -12.33
CA GLY A 72 5.11 -3.18 -12.92
C GLY A 72 4.84 -1.79 -12.33
N VAL A 73 5.77 -0.85 -12.49
CA VAL A 73 5.70 0.51 -11.90
C VAL A 73 4.41 1.25 -12.28
N ASP A 74 4.05 1.25 -13.58
CA ASP A 74 2.85 1.94 -14.06
C ASP A 74 1.56 1.35 -13.48
N GLU A 75 1.52 0.02 -13.32
CA GLU A 75 0.38 -0.65 -12.70
C GLU A 75 0.30 -0.33 -11.21
N ALA A 76 1.43 -0.39 -10.51
CA ALA A 76 1.50 -0.04 -9.09
C ALA A 76 1.03 1.40 -8.85
N GLN A 77 1.50 2.35 -9.66
CA GLN A 77 1.10 3.76 -9.56
C GLN A 77 -0.40 3.94 -9.71
N ARG A 78 -1.01 3.38 -10.77
CA ARG A 78 -2.46 3.45 -10.98
C ARG A 78 -3.23 2.78 -9.83
N THR A 79 -2.73 1.66 -9.34
CA THR A 79 -3.40 0.87 -8.29
C THR A 79 -3.35 1.60 -6.95
N PHE A 80 -2.21 2.15 -6.55
CA PHE A 80 -2.09 2.93 -5.32
C PHE A 80 -2.88 4.24 -5.37
N ARG A 81 -2.90 4.93 -6.54
CA ARG A 81 -3.77 6.10 -6.73
C ARG A 81 -5.23 5.75 -6.52
N ALA A 82 -5.72 4.67 -7.15
CA ALA A 82 -7.10 4.21 -6.97
C ALA A 82 -7.41 3.76 -5.54
N ALA A 83 -6.43 3.21 -4.81
CA ALA A 83 -6.57 2.90 -3.39
C ALA A 83 -6.70 4.17 -2.55
N LEU A 84 -5.86 5.17 -2.82
CA LEU A 84 -5.82 6.45 -2.11
C LEU A 84 -7.11 7.25 -2.30
N GLU A 85 -7.59 7.38 -3.55
CA GLU A 85 -8.87 8.04 -3.86
C GLU A 85 -10.04 7.42 -3.07
N ARG A 86 -10.09 6.08 -3.03
CA ARG A 86 -11.15 5.35 -2.31
C ARG A 86 -11.02 5.46 -0.80
N ALA A 87 -9.79 5.43 -0.27
CA ALA A 87 -9.51 5.61 1.14
C ALA A 87 -9.93 7.00 1.61
N HIS A 88 -9.59 8.03 0.82
CA HIS A 88 -9.94 9.42 1.07
C HIS A 88 -11.44 9.66 1.03
N ALA A 89 -12.12 9.18 -0.01
CA ALA A 89 -13.58 9.20 -0.09
C ALA A 89 -14.28 8.44 1.06
N SER A 90 -13.57 7.54 1.74
CA SER A 90 -14.08 6.77 2.88
C SER A 90 -13.64 7.31 4.25
N ALA A 91 -12.89 8.41 4.29
CA ALA A 91 -12.25 8.95 5.50
C ALA A 91 -11.49 7.87 6.30
N ALA A 92 -10.82 6.95 5.60
CA ALA A 92 -10.18 5.78 6.19
C ALA A 92 -8.67 6.03 6.39
N ILE A 93 -8.31 6.78 7.44
CA ILE A 93 -6.94 7.29 7.64
C ILE A 93 -5.86 6.20 7.60
N SER A 94 -6.08 5.06 8.27
CA SER A 94 -5.11 3.95 8.23
C SER A 94 -4.88 3.38 6.83
N LEU A 95 -5.89 3.47 5.96
CA LEU A 95 -5.81 3.02 4.56
C LEU A 95 -5.28 4.10 3.63
N GLU A 96 -5.50 5.38 3.93
CA GLU A 96 -4.82 6.50 3.26
C GLU A 96 -3.31 6.38 3.47
N LEU A 97 -2.88 6.16 4.72
CA LEU A 97 -1.47 5.97 5.07
C LEU A 97 -0.87 4.71 4.41
N LEU A 98 -1.62 3.61 4.35
CA LEU A 98 -1.17 2.41 3.63
C LEU A 98 -0.99 2.70 2.13
N ALA A 99 -1.94 3.36 1.48
CA ALA A 99 -1.83 3.70 0.07
C ALA A 99 -0.69 4.70 -0.19
N LEU A 100 -0.53 5.72 0.66
CA LEU A 100 0.60 6.67 0.60
C LEU A 100 1.95 5.97 0.75
N SER A 101 2.06 4.97 1.61
CA SER A 101 3.31 4.19 1.72
C SER A 101 3.64 3.46 0.40
N GLY A 102 2.63 3.02 -0.34
CA GLY A 102 2.76 2.48 -1.69
C GLY A 102 3.17 3.54 -2.72
N VAL A 103 2.57 4.73 -2.66
CA VAL A 103 2.99 5.89 -3.48
C VAL A 103 4.46 6.24 -3.23
N GLY A 104 4.89 6.27 -1.97
CA GLY A 104 6.29 6.47 -1.60
C GLY A 104 7.22 5.41 -2.18
N ALA A 105 6.80 4.14 -2.19
CA ALA A 105 7.56 3.06 -2.82
C ALA A 105 7.67 3.23 -4.35
N VAL A 106 6.61 3.71 -5.02
CA VAL A 106 6.65 4.06 -6.45
C VAL A 106 7.60 5.22 -6.72
N LEU A 107 7.52 6.31 -5.93
CA LEU A 107 8.43 7.45 -6.05
C LEU A 107 9.89 7.02 -5.93
N ARG A 108 10.20 6.07 -5.04
CA ARG A 108 11.54 5.49 -4.96
C ARG A 108 11.92 4.78 -6.26
N ALA A 109 11.02 3.94 -6.79
CA ALA A 109 11.27 3.18 -8.02
C ALA A 109 11.43 4.09 -9.25
N THR A 110 10.81 5.27 -9.27
CA THR A 110 10.96 6.28 -10.34
C THR A 110 12.13 7.23 -10.13
N GLY A 111 12.86 7.11 -9.01
CA GLY A 111 14.08 7.87 -8.72
C GLY A 111 13.88 9.18 -7.94
N GLU A 112 12.65 9.48 -7.51
CA GLU A 112 12.30 10.67 -6.74
C GLU A 112 12.61 10.50 -5.24
N ARG A 113 13.89 10.23 -4.94
CA ARG A 113 14.36 9.73 -3.63
C ARG A 113 13.97 10.59 -2.43
N GLU A 114 14.14 11.91 -2.51
CA GLU A 114 13.82 12.81 -1.39
C GLU A 114 12.31 12.85 -1.13
N ARG A 115 11.48 12.96 -2.18
CA ARG A 115 10.01 12.89 -2.06
C ARG A 115 9.56 11.55 -1.51
N ALA A 116 10.12 10.46 -2.02
CA ALA A 116 9.85 9.11 -1.54
C ALA A 116 10.15 8.99 -0.04
N ALA A 117 11.31 9.48 0.40
CA ALA A 117 11.73 9.44 1.80
C ALA A 117 10.77 10.27 2.67
N THR A 118 10.37 11.47 2.26
CA THR A 118 9.38 12.28 3.00
C THR A 118 8.04 11.55 3.14
N VAL A 119 7.48 11.02 2.05
CA VAL A 119 6.20 10.31 2.07
C VAL A 119 6.28 9.05 2.94
N LEU A 120 7.34 8.25 2.78
CA LEU A 120 7.53 7.00 3.54
C LEU A 120 7.77 7.27 5.02
N THR A 121 8.60 8.26 5.37
CA THR A 121 8.83 8.68 6.76
C THR A 121 7.53 9.14 7.42
N PHE A 122 6.74 9.98 6.73
CA PHE A 122 5.44 10.42 7.23
C PHE A 122 4.50 9.23 7.45
N ALA A 123 4.25 8.44 6.40
CA ALA A 123 3.25 7.38 6.45
C ALA A 123 3.60 6.28 7.45
N LEU A 124 4.86 5.79 7.43
CA LEU A 124 5.31 4.69 8.29
C LEU A 124 5.55 5.12 9.75
N GLY A 125 5.72 6.42 10.00
CA GLY A 125 5.85 7.00 11.33
C GLY A 125 4.53 7.47 11.96
N HIS A 126 3.44 7.50 11.19
CA HIS A 126 2.16 8.01 11.64
C HIS A 126 1.46 7.03 12.61
N GLU A 127 1.01 7.52 13.77
CA GLU A 127 0.44 6.68 14.84
C GLU A 127 -0.81 5.88 14.42
N GLN A 128 -1.53 6.37 13.42
CA GLN A 128 -2.75 5.74 12.90
C GLN A 128 -2.48 4.68 11.84
N LEU A 129 -1.22 4.45 11.43
CA LEU A 129 -0.86 3.32 10.59
C LEU A 129 -0.63 2.08 11.47
N PRO A 130 -1.43 1.00 11.31
CA PRO A 130 -1.15 -0.26 12.00
C PRO A 130 0.25 -0.78 11.66
N PRO A 131 1.04 -1.25 12.65
CA PRO A 131 2.39 -1.74 12.39
C PRO A 131 2.47 -2.84 11.32
N SER A 132 1.42 -3.67 11.21
CA SER A 132 1.31 -4.74 10.22
C SER A 132 1.20 -4.25 8.77
N TYR A 133 0.83 -2.99 8.53
CA TYR A 133 0.69 -2.41 7.19
C TYR A 133 2.02 -1.96 6.60
N GLY A 134 2.97 -1.59 7.44
CA GLY A 134 4.26 -1.07 6.98
C GLY A 134 5.20 -2.13 6.39
N PHE A 135 4.90 -3.43 6.52
CA PHE A 135 5.79 -4.51 6.11
C PHE A 135 6.30 -4.40 4.66
N ALA A 136 5.40 -4.13 3.70
CA ALA A 136 5.76 -4.11 2.29
C ALA A 136 6.54 -2.86 1.86
N ALA A 137 6.29 -1.71 2.50
CA ALA A 137 6.92 -0.43 2.15
C ALA A 137 8.20 -0.14 2.95
N ARG A 138 8.38 -0.74 4.13
CA ARG A 138 9.52 -0.48 5.02
C ARG A 138 10.89 -0.73 4.37
N PRO A 139 11.11 -1.78 3.57
CA PRO A 139 12.38 -1.96 2.87
C PRO A 139 12.74 -0.79 1.93
N ALA A 140 11.73 -0.13 1.34
CA ALA A 140 11.96 1.04 0.49
C ALA A 140 12.49 2.23 1.31
N LEU A 141 11.95 2.45 2.51
CA LEU A 141 12.44 3.50 3.42
C LEU A 141 13.85 3.17 3.92
N GLU A 142 14.08 1.94 4.37
CA GLU A 142 15.40 1.50 4.87
C GLU A 142 16.49 1.65 3.81
N ALA A 143 16.18 1.32 2.55
CA ALA A 143 17.10 1.54 1.44
C ALA A 143 17.40 3.04 1.22
N LEU A 144 16.38 3.91 1.27
CA LEU A 144 16.59 5.36 1.17
C LEU A 144 17.43 5.90 2.33
N GLU A 145 17.21 5.41 3.55
CA GLU A 145 18.01 5.78 4.73
C GLU A 145 19.47 5.34 4.63
N ALA A 146 19.76 4.25 3.91
CA ALA A 146 21.12 3.80 3.63
C ALA A 146 21.78 4.56 2.47
N GLU A 147 20.99 5.03 1.50
CA GLU A 147 21.47 5.68 0.28
C GLU A 147 21.69 7.20 0.46
N LEU A 148 20.87 7.89 1.27
CA LEU A 148 20.89 9.35 1.40
C LEU A 148 21.92 9.85 2.43
N PRO A 149 22.63 10.98 2.15
CA PRO A 149 23.47 11.66 3.13
C PRO A 149 22.71 12.11 4.38
N LEU A 150 23.40 12.15 5.53
CA LEU A 150 22.81 12.55 6.82
C LEU A 150 22.11 13.92 6.79
N GLU A 151 22.66 14.88 6.03
CA GLU A 151 22.05 16.21 5.86
C GLU A 151 20.70 16.13 5.14
N GLN A 152 20.61 15.32 4.09
CA GLN A 152 19.35 15.08 3.37
C GLN A 152 18.34 14.34 4.23
N LEU A 153 18.78 13.34 5.01
CA LEU A 153 17.91 12.64 5.96
C LEU A 153 17.37 13.57 7.06
N ALA A 154 18.18 14.51 7.54
CA ALA A 154 17.72 15.52 8.49
C ALA A 154 16.66 16.44 7.85
N ALA A 155 16.89 16.90 6.61
CA ALA A 155 15.92 17.69 5.86
C ALA A 155 14.61 16.93 5.60
N VAL A 156 14.68 15.65 5.23
CA VAL A 156 13.53 14.77 5.04
C VAL A 156 12.70 14.66 6.32
N ARG A 157 13.33 14.50 7.49
CA ARG A 157 12.64 14.42 8.78
C ARG A 157 11.91 15.73 9.12
N VAL A 158 12.54 16.87 8.85
CA VAL A 158 11.91 18.19 9.03
C VAL A 158 10.73 18.36 8.07
N ALA A 159 10.89 17.98 6.79
CA ALA A 159 9.82 18.05 5.80
C ALA A 159 8.64 17.13 6.15
N ALA A 160 8.92 15.90 6.57
CA ALA A 160 7.90 14.95 7.01
C ALA A 160 7.17 15.42 8.28
N ALA A 161 7.85 16.12 9.20
CA ALA A 161 7.20 16.69 10.38
C ALA A 161 6.36 17.94 10.07
N ALA A 162 6.68 18.66 8.99
CA ALA A 162 6.02 19.90 8.59
C ALA A 162 4.83 19.69 7.63
N THR A 163 4.75 18.55 6.96
CA THR A 163 3.64 18.22 6.05
C THR A 163 2.44 17.67 6.80
N SER A 164 1.26 17.76 6.20
CA SER A 164 0.05 17.11 6.68
C SER A 164 -0.36 15.92 5.81
N LEU A 165 -1.21 15.04 6.34
CA LEU A 165 -1.78 13.94 5.57
C LEU A 165 -2.52 14.45 4.32
N GLU A 166 -3.28 15.54 4.47
CA GLU A 166 -4.05 16.16 3.39
C GLU A 166 -3.14 16.71 2.28
N ASP A 167 -2.02 17.33 2.64
CA ASP A 167 -1.06 17.85 1.64
C ASP A 167 -0.45 16.72 0.81
N LEU A 168 -0.11 15.61 1.46
CA LEU A 168 0.46 14.43 0.78
C LEU A 168 -0.57 13.73 -0.11
N ILE A 169 -1.83 13.66 0.34
CA ILE A 169 -2.93 13.12 -0.48
C ILE A 169 -3.13 14.00 -1.72
N THR A 170 -3.22 15.31 -1.54
CA THR A 170 -3.40 16.27 -2.64
C THR A 170 -2.31 16.10 -3.68
N GLN A 171 -1.03 16.13 -3.26
CA GLN A 171 0.11 15.94 -4.16
C GLN A 171 0.13 14.58 -4.87
N ALA A 172 -0.31 13.50 -4.21
CA ALA A 172 -0.34 12.16 -4.80
C ALA A 172 -1.47 11.99 -5.84
N LEU A 173 -2.55 12.76 -5.70
CA LEU A 173 -3.71 12.73 -6.58
C LEU A 173 -3.67 13.79 -7.70
N GLU A 174 -2.65 14.65 -7.72
CA GLU A 174 -2.44 15.60 -8.81
C GLU A 174 -2.32 14.87 -10.17
N PRO A 175 -2.98 15.38 -11.23
CA PRO A 175 -2.82 14.86 -12.58
C PRO A 175 -1.35 14.93 -12.98
N THR A 176 -0.83 13.82 -13.48
CA THR A 176 0.52 13.76 -14.05
C THR A 176 0.38 14.23 -15.50
N GLU A 177 1.03 15.35 -15.85
CA GLU A 177 1.00 15.95 -17.20
C GLU A 177 1.55 15.02 -18.30
#